data_AF-A0A3D2P8P2-F1
#
_entry.id   AF-A0A3D2P8P2-F1
#
_cell.length_a   1.000
_cell.length_b   1.000
_cell.length_c   1.000
_cell.angle_alpha   90.00
_cell.angle_beta   90.00
_cell.angle_gamma   90.00
#
_symmetry.space_group_name_H-M   'P 1'
#
loop_
_entity.id
_entity.type
_entity.pdbx_description
1 polymer ?
#
loop_
_entity_poly.entity_id
_entity_poly.type
_entity_poly.pdbx_seq_one_letter_code
_entity_poly.pdbx_strand_id
1 'polypeptide(L)'
;MGPEIAGMFGGPLAGIGAGIVGGVHRFLRGGFTAVPCSLATIIAGLAGGLIYLFRKTRFITPLGAALFATLYEIFHMLLVLLLAKPFDKALVVVQQISLPMILGNAFGASVFSFIIHNYRKEQETKTAKEKIESE
;
A
#
# COMPACT_ATOMS: atom_id res chain seq x y z
N MET A 1 0.01 -2.88 -2.89
CA MET A 1 0.97 -1.85 -3.35
C MET A 1 0.34 -0.56 -3.87
N GLY A 2 -0.18 -0.46 -5.09
CA GLY A 2 -0.58 0.84 -5.69
C GLY A 2 -1.55 1.68 -4.82
N PRO A 3 -2.73 1.15 -4.47
CA PRO A 3 -3.69 1.85 -3.62
C PRO A 3 -3.17 2.18 -2.22
N GLU A 4 -2.41 1.26 -1.65
CA GLU A 4 -1.78 1.38 -0.34
C GLU A 4 -0.83 2.60 -0.29
N ILE A 5 0.07 2.71 -1.28
CA ILE A 5 0.99 3.84 -1.42
C ILE A 5 0.19 5.13 -1.71
N ALA A 6 -0.81 5.08 -2.58
CA ALA A 6 -1.68 6.23 -2.84
C ALA A 6 -2.34 6.75 -1.55
N GLY A 7 -2.79 5.84 -0.68
CA GLY A 7 -3.33 6.18 0.64
C GLY A 7 -2.28 6.78 1.57
N MET A 8 -1.12 6.14 1.70
CA MET A 8 -0.06 6.55 2.63
C MET A 8 0.54 7.92 2.32
N PHE A 9 0.61 8.30 1.05
CA PHE A 9 1.28 9.52 0.59
C PHE A 9 0.31 10.59 0.06
N GLY A 10 -0.82 10.18 -0.51
CA GLY A 10 -1.86 11.05 -1.08
C GLY A 10 -3.14 11.15 -0.24
N GLY A 11 -3.20 10.46 0.90
CA GLY A 11 -4.33 10.50 1.83
C GLY A 11 -5.51 9.59 1.47
N PRO A 12 -6.55 9.56 2.32
CA PRO A 12 -7.67 8.62 2.20
C PRO A 12 -8.39 8.64 0.86
N LEU A 13 -8.62 9.83 0.29
CA LEU A 13 -9.33 9.96 -0.98
C LEU A 13 -8.54 9.35 -2.13
N ALA A 14 -7.23 9.61 -2.19
CA ALA A 14 -6.35 8.99 -3.19
C ALA A 14 -6.27 7.47 -3.01
N GLY A 15 -6.14 7.00 -1.76
CA GLY A 15 -6.11 5.57 -1.44
C GLY A 15 -7.38 4.84 -1.82
N ILE A 16 -8.55 5.34 -1.41
CA ILE A 16 -9.86 4.76 -1.73
C ILE A 16 -10.09 4.79 -3.24
N GLY A 17 -9.82 5.91 -3.92
CA GLY A 17 -9.99 6.03 -5.37
C GLY A 17 -9.16 4.99 -6.13
N ALA A 18 -7.86 4.90 -5.83
CA ALA A 18 -7.00 3.87 -6.41
C ALA A 18 -7.45 2.45 -6.03
N GLY A 19 -7.93 2.27 -4.79
CA GLY A 19 -8.42 0.99 -4.28
C GLY A 19 -9.66 0.49 -5.01
N ILE A 20 -10.61 1.38 -5.30
CA ILE A 20 -11.81 1.07 -6.08
C ILE A 20 -11.43 0.70 -7.51
N VAL A 21 -10.59 1.51 -8.18
CA VAL A 21 -10.15 1.22 -9.55
C VAL A 21 -9.43 -0.12 -9.63
N GLY A 22 -8.46 -0.36 -8.75
CA GLY A 22 -7.71 -1.61 -8.70
C GLY A 22 -8.58 -2.81 -8.30
N GLY A 23 -9.48 -2.62 -7.35
CA GLY A 23 -10.41 -3.65 -6.87
C GLY A 23 -11.41 -4.06 -7.95
N VAL A 24 -12.03 -3.10 -8.64
CA VAL A 24 -12.93 -3.38 -9.77
C VAL A 24 -12.18 -4.12 -10.87
N HIS A 25 -10.97 -3.67 -11.24
CA HIS A 25 -10.16 -4.36 -12.24
C HIS A 25 -9.85 -5.81 -11.84
N ARG A 26 -9.54 -6.06 -10.57
CA ARG A 26 -9.28 -7.40 -10.02
C ARG A 26 -10.56 -8.26 -10.03
N PHE A 27 -11.70 -7.67 -9.71
CA PHE A 27 -12.99 -8.35 -9.71
C PHE A 27 -13.39 -8.80 -11.12
N LEU A 28 -13.21 -7.92 -12.12
CA LEU A 28 -13.52 -8.20 -13.53
C LEU A 28 -12.67 -9.33 -14.12
N ARG A 29 -11.45 -9.55 -13.61
CA ARG A 29 -10.61 -10.69 -14.02
C ARG A 29 -11.16 -12.05 -13.58
N GLY A 30 -12.09 -12.09 -12.63
CA GLY A 30 -12.72 -13.31 -12.15
C GLY A 30 -11.75 -14.26 -11.43
N GLY A 31 -12.22 -15.48 -11.16
CA GLY A 31 -11.50 -16.51 -10.43
C GLY A 31 -11.84 -16.55 -8.93
N PHE A 32 -11.41 -17.62 -8.27
CA PHE A 32 -11.80 -17.92 -6.88
C PHE A 32 -11.22 -16.94 -5.84
N THR A 33 -10.21 -16.15 -6.20
CA THR A 33 -9.61 -15.09 -5.37
C THR A 33 -10.12 -13.69 -5.73
N ALA A 34 -11.01 -13.55 -6.72
CA ALA A 34 -11.48 -12.25 -7.18
C ALA A 34 -12.10 -11.43 -6.06
N VAL A 35 -13.04 -12.01 -5.30
CA VAL A 35 -13.72 -11.34 -4.19
C VAL A 35 -12.74 -10.92 -3.08
N PRO A 36 -11.97 -11.84 -2.44
CA PRO A 36 -11.07 -11.45 -1.36
C PRO A 36 -10.02 -10.44 -1.80
N CYS A 37 -9.40 -10.62 -2.96
CA CYS A 37 -8.35 -9.71 -3.40
C CYS A 37 -8.89 -8.33 -3.81
N SER A 38 -10.10 -8.25 -4.36
CA SER A 38 -10.73 -6.96 -4.69
C SER A 38 -11.05 -6.19 -3.42
N LEU A 39 -11.65 -6.86 -2.43
CA LEU A 39 -11.96 -6.27 -1.14
C LEU A 39 -10.69 -5.84 -0.41
N ALA A 40 -9.67 -6.71 -0.37
CA ALA A 40 -8.37 -6.35 0.17
C ALA A 40 -7.83 -5.10 -0.53
N THR A 41 -7.79 -5.06 -1.86
CA THR A 41 -7.27 -3.89 -2.61
C THR A 41 -7.92 -2.56 -2.18
N ILE A 42 -9.22 -2.54 -1.92
CA ILE A 42 -9.92 -1.35 -1.40
C ILE A 42 -9.50 -1.04 0.04
N ILE A 43 -9.48 -2.06 0.92
CA ILE A 43 -9.04 -1.91 2.31
C ILE A 43 -7.59 -1.43 2.39
N ALA A 44 -6.72 -1.86 1.48
CA ALA A 44 -5.32 -1.42 1.42
C ALA A 44 -5.22 0.09 1.25
N GLY A 45 -6.01 0.64 0.32
CA GLY A 45 -6.07 2.08 0.07
C GLY A 45 -6.61 2.86 1.26
N LEU A 46 -7.67 2.36 1.90
CA LEU A 46 -8.23 2.96 3.10
C LEU A 46 -7.23 2.91 4.28
N ALA A 47 -6.61 1.76 4.52
CA ALA A 47 -5.65 1.57 5.61
C ALA A 47 -4.41 2.46 5.42
N GLY A 48 -3.89 2.57 4.19
CA GLY A 48 -2.83 3.53 3.88
C GLY A 48 -3.27 4.98 4.13
N GLY A 49 -4.50 5.32 3.75
CA GLY A 49 -5.09 6.64 3.99
C GLY A 49 -5.25 6.98 5.48
N LEU A 50 -5.64 6.00 6.29
CA LEU A 50 -5.72 6.15 7.75
C LEU A 50 -4.35 6.43 8.36
N ILE A 51 -3.29 5.79 7.87
CA ILE A 51 -1.92 6.08 8.31
C ILE A 51 -1.52 7.52 8.01
N TYR A 52 -1.88 8.03 6.83
CA TYR A 52 -1.64 9.42 6.46
C TYR A 52 -2.31 10.40 7.44
N LEU A 53 -3.56 10.11 7.85
CA LEU A 53 -4.27 10.92 8.85
C LEU A 53 -3.65 10.79 10.24
N PHE A 54 -3.35 9.58 10.71
CA PHE A 54 -2.78 9.34 12.04
C PHE A 54 -1.41 9.98 12.21
N ARG A 55 -0.60 10.03 11.16
CA ARG A 55 0.70 10.71 11.17
C ARG A 55 0.57 12.23 11.03
N LYS A 56 -0.63 12.80 11.07
CA LYS A 56 -0.91 14.23 10.86
C LYS A 56 -0.22 14.75 9.60
N THR A 57 -0.46 14.05 8.48
CA THR A 57 0.14 14.33 7.16
C THR A 57 1.67 14.30 7.13
N ARG A 58 2.33 13.78 8.16
CA ARG A 58 3.76 13.46 8.10
C ARG A 58 3.96 12.14 7.39
N PHE A 59 4.99 12.12 6.56
CA PHE A 59 5.32 10.96 5.76
C PHE A 59 5.85 9.83 6.62
N ILE A 60 5.46 8.61 6.27
CA ILE A 60 5.97 7.42 6.90
C ILE A 60 7.45 7.22 6.54
N THR A 61 8.23 6.68 7.46
CA THR A 61 9.62 6.30 7.20
C THR A 61 9.69 5.05 6.31
N PRO A 62 10.80 4.81 5.60
CA PRO A 62 10.96 3.60 4.77
C PRO A 62 10.70 2.31 5.55
N LEU A 63 11.24 2.21 6.76
CA LEU A 63 11.01 1.06 7.64
C LEU A 63 9.54 0.94 8.07
N GLY A 64 8.88 2.07 8.37
CA GLY A 64 7.46 2.08 8.70
C GLY A 64 6.59 1.64 7.52
N ALA A 65 6.95 2.04 6.30
CA ALA A 65 6.27 1.62 5.08
C ALA A 65 6.42 0.11 4.84
N ALA A 66 7.64 -0.42 5.02
CA ALA A 66 7.91 -1.86 4.96
C ALA A 66 7.06 -2.65 5.94
N LEU A 67 7.05 -2.19 7.21
CA LEU A 67 6.33 -2.85 8.28
C LEU A 67 4.82 -2.84 8.02
N PHE A 68 4.28 -1.71 7.60
CA PHE A 68 2.86 -1.61 7.26
C PHE A 68 2.50 -2.53 6.09
N ALA A 69 3.26 -2.50 5.00
CA ALA A 69 3.03 -3.39 3.85
C ALA A 69 3.10 -4.86 4.22
N THR A 70 4.02 -5.23 5.13
CA THR A 70 4.15 -6.60 5.64
C THR A 70 2.92 -7.01 6.42
N LEU A 71 2.50 -6.21 7.39
CA LEU A 71 1.30 -6.49 8.20
C LEU A 71 0.04 -6.54 7.34
N TYR A 72 -0.05 -5.64 6.36
CA TYR A 72 -1.16 -5.58 5.44
C TYR A 72 -1.24 -6.82 4.53
N GLU A 73 -0.11 -7.28 3.97
CA GLU A 73 -0.11 -8.50 3.14
C GLU A 73 -0.41 -9.76 3.95
N ILE A 74 0.04 -9.84 5.21
CA ILE A 74 -0.37 -10.93 6.11
C ILE A 74 -1.90 -10.93 6.27
N PHE A 75 -2.50 -9.75 6.53
CA PHE A 75 -3.95 -9.60 6.61
C PHE A 75 -4.65 -9.97 5.29
N HIS A 76 -4.10 -9.57 4.14
CA HIS A 76 -4.63 -9.92 2.83
C HIS A 76 -4.62 -11.43 2.59
N MET A 77 -3.54 -12.14 2.92
CA MET A 77 -3.49 -13.60 2.80
C MET A 77 -4.52 -14.29 3.70
N LEU A 78 -4.74 -13.77 4.92
CA LEU A 78 -5.80 -14.27 5.80
C LEU A 78 -7.20 -14.06 5.18
N LEU A 79 -7.47 -12.89 4.58
CA LEU A 79 -8.72 -12.66 3.86
C LEU A 79 -8.92 -13.64 2.70
N VAL A 80 -7.85 -13.95 1.96
CA VAL A 80 -7.90 -14.96 0.89
C VAL A 80 -8.28 -16.32 1.46
N LEU A 81 -7.67 -16.79 2.55
CA LEU A 81 -8.01 -18.08 3.16
C LEU A 81 -9.46 -18.13 3.69
N LEU A 82 -9.97 -17.01 4.22
CA LEU A 82 -11.32 -16.95 4.80
C LEU A 82 -12.42 -16.93 3.74
N LEU A 83 -12.21 -16.19 2.64
CA LEU A 83 -13.28 -15.91 1.67
C LEU A 83 -13.16 -16.70 0.37
N ALA A 84 -11.95 -17.12 -0.03
CA ALA A 84 -11.77 -17.84 -1.28
C ALA A 84 -12.24 -19.30 -1.15
N LYS A 85 -13.04 -19.76 -2.13
CA LYS A 85 -13.54 -21.15 -2.19
C LYS A 85 -13.24 -21.77 -3.55
N PRO A 86 -12.74 -23.03 -3.62
CA PRO A 86 -12.50 -23.97 -2.51
C PRO A 86 -11.22 -23.66 -1.71
N PHE A 87 -11.23 -24.03 -0.42
CA PHE A 87 -10.15 -23.71 0.52
C PHE A 87 -8.81 -24.33 0.14
N ASP A 88 -8.81 -25.57 -0.37
CA ASP A 88 -7.58 -26.28 -0.74
C ASP A 88 -6.78 -25.51 -1.81
N LYS A 89 -7.48 -24.93 -2.78
CA LYS A 89 -6.84 -24.09 -3.81
C LYS A 89 -6.33 -22.78 -3.23
N ALA A 90 -7.04 -22.19 -2.27
CA ALA A 90 -6.60 -20.97 -1.59
C ALA A 90 -5.34 -21.21 -0.76
N LEU A 91 -5.27 -22.33 -0.06
CA LEU A 91 -4.11 -22.70 0.75
C LEU A 91 -2.86 -22.87 -0.09
N VAL A 92 -2.96 -23.58 -1.23
CA VAL A 92 -1.84 -23.75 -2.17
C VAL A 92 -1.34 -22.39 -2.68
N VAL A 93 -2.24 -21.49 -3.05
CA VAL A 93 -1.87 -20.14 -3.51
C VAL A 93 -1.16 -19.35 -2.42
N VAL A 94 -1.69 -19.38 -1.19
CA VAL A 94 -1.07 -18.67 -0.06
C VAL A 94 0.31 -19.24 0.24
N GLN A 95 0.50 -20.56 0.25
CA GLN A 95 1.80 -21.18 0.49
C GLN A 95 2.85 -20.83 -0.58
N GLN A 96 2.44 -20.76 -1.84
CA GLN A 96 3.37 -20.50 -2.94
C GLN A 96 3.71 -19.01 -3.11
N ILE A 97 2.76 -18.12 -2.85
CA ILE A 97 2.88 -16.72 -3.26
C ILE A 97 3.04 -15.76 -2.07
N SER A 98 2.61 -16.13 -0.85
CA SER A 98 2.63 -15.20 0.30
C SER A 98 4.02 -14.64 0.60
N LEU A 99 5.03 -15.50 0.73
CA LEU A 99 6.38 -15.08 1.08
C LEU A 99 7.00 -14.12 0.04
N PRO A 100 7.08 -14.46 -1.26
CA PRO A 100 7.62 -13.53 -2.26
C PRO A 100 6.77 -12.25 -2.40
N MET A 101 5.45 -12.33 -2.22
CA MET A 101 4.57 -11.17 -2.28
C MET A 101 4.80 -10.22 -1.10
N ILE A 102 4.89 -10.75 0.13
CA ILE A 102 5.17 -9.95 1.34
C ILE A 102 6.52 -9.25 1.20
N LEU A 103 7.57 -10.00 0.85
CA LEU A 103 8.92 -9.43 0.74
C LEU A 103 9.01 -8.40 -0.38
N GLY A 104 8.45 -8.71 -1.55
CA GLY A 104 8.40 -7.77 -2.68
C GLY A 104 7.63 -6.50 -2.34
N ASN A 105 6.48 -6.64 -1.65
CA ASN A 105 5.65 -5.50 -1.31
C ASN A 105 6.28 -4.65 -0.20
N ALA A 106 6.88 -5.27 0.82
CA ALA A 106 7.61 -4.57 1.87
C ALA A 106 8.82 -3.81 1.32
N PHE A 107 9.60 -4.46 0.45
CA PHE A 107 10.74 -3.82 -0.21
C PHE A 107 10.29 -2.65 -1.08
N GLY A 108 9.29 -2.85 -1.95
CA GLY A 108 8.77 -1.79 -2.80
C GLY A 108 8.21 -0.62 -2.00
N ALA A 109 7.43 -0.87 -0.94
CA ALA A 109 6.92 0.17 -0.06
C ALA A 109 8.06 0.98 0.62
N SER A 110 9.14 0.29 1.03
CA SER A 110 10.33 0.94 1.59
C SER A 110 11.01 1.86 0.58
N VAL A 111 11.22 1.36 -0.65
CA VAL A 111 11.86 2.12 -1.73
C VAL A 111 11.01 3.33 -2.13
N PHE A 112 9.69 3.16 -2.31
CA PHE A 112 8.79 4.27 -2.59
C PHE A 112 8.81 5.32 -1.49
N SER A 113 8.76 4.91 -0.23
CA SER A 113 8.87 5.82 0.91
C SER A 113 10.21 6.57 0.93
N PHE A 114 11.32 5.88 0.66
CA PHE A 114 12.65 6.51 0.57
C PHE A 114 12.71 7.56 -0.54
N ILE A 115 12.20 7.23 -1.73
CA ILE A 115 12.16 8.16 -2.87
C ILE A 115 11.36 9.42 -2.51
N ILE A 116 10.15 9.26 -1.96
CA ILE A 116 9.31 10.41 -1.58
C ILE A 116 9.95 11.24 -0.47
N HIS A 117 10.57 10.59 0.51
CA HIS A 117 11.23 11.28 1.61
C HIS A 117 12.42 12.12 1.12
N ASN A 118 13.27 11.54 0.25
CA ASN A 118 14.41 12.26 -0.33
C ASN A 118 13.96 13.41 -1.23
N TYR A 119 12.97 13.18 -2.08
CA TYR A 119 12.43 14.21 -2.96
C TYR A 119 11.92 15.42 -2.16
N ARG A 120 11.19 15.20 -1.06
CA ARG A 120 10.71 16.31 -0.22
C ARG A 120 11.83 17.01 0.54
N LYS A 121 12.80 16.26 1.07
CA LYS A 121 13.97 16.85 1.74
C LYS A 121 14.75 17.76 0.78
N GLU A 122 14.87 17.36 -0.48
CA GLU A 122 15.50 18.17 -1.52
C GLU A 122 14.70 19.45 -1.78
N GLN A 123 13.37 19.36 -1.92
CA GLN A 123 12.49 20.53 -2.11
C GLN A 123 12.55 21.50 -0.92
N GLU A 124 12.48 20.99 0.31
CA GLU A 124 12.59 21.81 1.53
C GLU A 124 13.94 22.54 1.57
N THR A 125 15.03 21.89 1.15
CA THR A 125 16.36 22.52 1.07
C THR A 125 16.43 23.58 -0.02
N LYS A 126 15.81 23.36 -1.19
CA LYS A 126 15.75 24.34 -2.28
C LYS A 126 14.97 25.58 -1.88
N THR A 127 13.76 25.42 -1.35
CA THR A 127 12.93 26.54 -0.89
C THR A 127 13.59 27.32 0.26
N ALA A 128 14.33 26.65 1.14
CA ALA A 128 15.09 27.32 2.19
C ALA A 128 16.22 28.18 1.62
N LYS A 129 16.95 27.70 0.60
CA LYS A 129 18.00 28.47 -0.08
C LYS A 129 17.44 29.67 -0.83
N GLU A 130 16.36 29.49 -1.58
CA GLU A 130 15.69 30.56 -2.32
C GLU A 130 15.24 31.70 -1.40
N LYS A 131 14.75 31.39 -0.19
CA LYS A 131 14.37 32.40 0.80
C LYS A 131 15.57 33.21 1.30
N ILE A 132 16.70 32.55 1.58
CA ILE A 132 17.93 33.21 2.03
C ILE A 132 18.52 34.08 0.93
N GLU A 133 18.44 33.66 -0.34
CA GLU A 133 18.95 34.44 -1.49
C GLU A 133 18.04 35.63 -1.86
N SER A 134 16.79 35.65 -1.39
CA SER A 134 15.82 36.72 -1.65
C SER A 134 15.77 37.84 -0.58
N GLU A 135 16.45 37.64 0.56
CA GLU A 135 16.58 38.62 1.66
C GLU A 135 17.89 39.40 1.57
#